data_AF-A0A8C4ANN6-F1
#
_entry.id   AF-A0A8C4ANN6-F1
#
_cell.length_a   1.000
_cell.length_b   1.000
_cell.length_c   1.000
_cell.angle_alpha   90.00
_cell.angle_beta   90.00
_cell.angle_gamma   90.00
#
_symmetry.space_group_name_H-M   'P 1'
#
loop_
_entity.id
_entity.type
_entity.pdbx_description
1 polymer ?
#
loop_
_entity_poly.entity_id
_entity_poly.type
_entity_poly.pdbx_seq_one_letter_code
_entity_poly.pdbx_strand_id
1 'polypeptide(L)'
;MAEPQPEKVIKLVPENLLKKRKAYQAIKATQAKLALQQKRKVQKGRPIKFKRLEEFLKHSRRGHRDETRLQRTRQRPPPALPPPKNSLAFVVRIREIKGVSPKVMKVIQMFRLRKIFSGTFVKIGPTSLRMLQIVEPYVAWGFPNLKSVRELILKRGQGKVDKRKIPLTDNTVIEQHMGKYGIICLEDLIHEIYSVGKNFREANLFLWPFHLSVARHAARDKVGLLKDIGSPGPRAEDINRVIRQLN
;
A
#
# COMPACT_ATOMS: atom_id res chain seq x y z
N MET A 1 72.93 -35.15 -18.60
CA MET A 1 71.98 -36.27 -18.55
C MET A 1 71.18 -36.12 -17.27
N ALA A 2 69.86 -35.92 -17.34
CA ALA A 2 69.00 -35.84 -16.15
C ALA A 2 68.43 -37.24 -15.88
N GLU A 3 68.64 -37.75 -14.66
CA GLU A 3 68.15 -39.06 -14.25
C GLU A 3 66.61 -39.11 -14.22
N PRO A 4 65.98 -40.19 -14.72
CA PRO A 4 64.53 -40.33 -14.69
C PRO A 4 64.04 -40.56 -13.25
N GLN A 5 63.12 -39.72 -12.79
CA GLN A 5 62.45 -39.90 -11.50
C GLN A 5 61.62 -41.18 -11.48
N PRO A 6 61.57 -41.92 -10.36
CA PRO A 6 60.81 -43.17 -10.27
C PRO A 6 59.31 -42.93 -10.48
N GLU A 7 58.72 -43.70 -11.39
CA GLU A 7 57.29 -43.67 -11.68
C GLU A 7 56.47 -43.97 -10.42
N LYS A 8 55.56 -43.04 -10.07
CA LYS A 8 54.66 -43.22 -8.93
C LYS A 8 53.70 -44.39 -9.23
N VAL A 9 53.91 -45.53 -8.60
CA VAL A 9 53.01 -46.69 -8.66
C VAL A 9 51.64 -46.29 -8.11
N ILE A 10 50.66 -46.09 -9.00
CA ILE A 10 49.27 -45.80 -8.64
C ILE A 10 48.66 -47.10 -8.11
N LYS A 11 48.43 -47.20 -6.81
CA LYS A 11 47.68 -48.33 -6.22
C LYS A 11 46.26 -48.34 -6.81
N LEU A 12 45.90 -49.37 -7.56
CA LEU A 12 44.54 -49.53 -8.09
C LEU A 12 43.56 -49.72 -6.93
N VAL A 13 42.69 -48.73 -6.73
CA VAL A 13 41.61 -48.78 -5.75
C VAL A 13 40.36 -49.35 -6.44
N PRO A 14 39.66 -50.32 -5.83
CA PRO A 14 38.41 -50.83 -6.39
C PRO A 14 37.37 -49.72 -6.61
N GLU A 15 36.73 -49.72 -7.78
CA GLU A 15 35.77 -48.69 -8.19
C GLU A 15 34.60 -48.54 -7.19
N ASN A 16 34.15 -49.66 -6.63
CA ASN A 16 33.10 -49.69 -5.61
C ASN A 16 33.47 -48.89 -4.35
N LEU A 17 34.74 -48.88 -3.95
CA LEU A 17 35.22 -48.10 -2.80
C LEU A 17 35.19 -46.60 -3.11
N LEU A 18 35.60 -46.22 -4.33
CA LEU A 18 35.57 -44.83 -4.79
C LEU A 18 34.13 -44.29 -4.87
N LYS A 19 33.19 -45.08 -5.40
CA LYS A 19 31.75 -44.76 -5.42
C LYS A 19 31.19 -44.58 -4.01
N LYS A 20 31.51 -45.48 -3.08
CA LYS A 20 31.10 -45.37 -1.66
C LYS A 20 31.66 -44.10 -0.98
N ARG A 21 32.94 -43.79 -1.21
CA ARG A 21 33.58 -42.56 -0.67
C ARG A 21 32.91 -41.29 -1.20
N LYS A 22 32.62 -41.24 -2.51
CA LYS A 22 31.93 -40.11 -3.14
C LYS A 22 30.51 -39.91 -2.57
N ALA A 23 29.76 -40.99 -2.39
CA ALA A 23 28.43 -40.94 -1.80
C ALA A 23 28.46 -40.47 -0.34
N TYR A 24 29.39 -41.01 0.46
CA TYR A 24 29.56 -40.61 1.86
C TYR A 24 29.97 -39.13 2.02
N GLN A 25 30.89 -38.64 1.18
CA GLN A 25 31.27 -37.23 1.16
C GLN A 25 30.09 -36.32 0.81
N ALA A 26 29.25 -36.71 -0.15
CA ALA A 26 28.04 -35.97 -0.50
C ALA A 26 27.05 -35.89 0.68
N ILE A 27 26.80 -37.01 1.37
CA ILE A 27 25.93 -37.06 2.55
C ILE A 27 26.49 -36.20 3.69
N LYS A 28 27.80 -36.26 3.92
CA LYS A 28 28.45 -35.46 4.97
C LYS A 28 28.36 -33.96 4.66
N ALA A 29 28.52 -33.58 3.39
CA ALA A 29 28.38 -32.19 2.95
C ALA A 29 26.95 -31.67 3.10
N THR A 30 25.92 -32.47 2.77
CA THR A 30 24.52 -32.08 2.96
C THR A 30 24.16 -31.94 4.44
N GLN A 31 24.60 -32.88 5.29
CA GLN A 31 24.41 -32.79 6.74
C GLN A 31 25.10 -31.56 7.33
N ALA A 32 26.35 -31.27 6.95
CA ALA A 32 27.07 -30.08 7.39
C ALA A 32 26.35 -28.79 6.95
N LYS A 33 25.84 -28.75 5.71
CA LYS A 33 25.06 -27.61 5.20
C LYS A 33 23.76 -27.41 6.00
N LEU A 34 23.04 -28.48 6.31
CA LEU A 34 21.82 -28.43 7.12
C LEU A 34 22.10 -27.97 8.56
N ALA A 35 23.15 -28.50 9.19
CA ALA A 35 23.57 -28.10 10.53
C ALA A 35 23.96 -26.61 10.58
N LEU A 36 24.66 -26.11 9.57
CA LEU A 36 25.03 -24.70 9.46
C LEU A 36 23.80 -23.79 9.25
N GLN A 37 22.82 -24.24 8.45
CA GLN A 37 21.55 -23.54 8.30
C GLN A 37 20.74 -23.50 9.60
N GLN A 38 20.69 -24.60 10.36
CA GLN A 38 20.02 -24.65 11.66
C GLN A 38 20.71 -23.72 12.67
N LYS A 39 22.06 -23.72 12.74
CA LYS A 39 22.82 -22.78 13.58
C LYS A 39 22.53 -21.32 13.20
N ARG A 40 22.45 -20.99 11.90
CA ARG A 40 22.08 -19.65 11.42
C ARG A 40 20.65 -19.25 11.79
N LYS A 41 19.70 -20.20 11.87
CA LYS A 41 18.33 -19.93 12.33
C LYS A 41 18.30 -19.62 13.84
N VAL A 42 19.08 -20.36 14.64
CA VAL A 42 19.14 -20.19 16.10
C VAL A 42 19.93 -18.94 16.51
N GLN A 43 21.07 -18.65 15.88
CA GLN A 43 21.85 -17.43 16.15
C GLN A 43 21.12 -16.14 15.81
N LYS A 44 20.16 -16.19 14.86
CA LYS A 44 19.28 -15.07 14.54
C LYS A 44 18.13 -14.91 15.55
N GLY A 45 18.39 -15.14 16.84
CA GLY A 45 17.55 -14.55 17.88
C GLY A 45 17.41 -13.05 17.60
N ARG A 46 16.18 -12.51 17.68
CA ARG A 46 16.00 -11.07 17.46
C ARG A 46 16.82 -10.33 18.51
N PRO A 47 17.77 -9.46 18.13
CA PRO A 47 18.46 -8.64 19.12
C PRO A 47 17.39 -7.87 19.90
N ILE A 48 17.49 -7.88 21.22
CA ILE A 48 16.59 -7.10 22.07
C ILE A 48 16.79 -5.65 21.66
N LYS A 49 15.80 -5.08 20.98
CA LYS A 49 15.86 -3.70 20.51
C LYS A 49 15.70 -2.80 21.72
N PHE A 50 16.83 -2.45 22.35
CA PHE A 50 16.86 -1.47 23.43
C PHE A 50 16.37 -0.12 22.88
N LYS A 51 15.18 0.31 23.33
CA LYS A 51 14.67 1.64 23.02
C LYS A 51 15.28 2.62 24.01
N ARG A 52 15.85 3.71 23.50
CA ARG A 52 16.38 4.78 24.36
C ARG A 52 15.23 5.55 25.01
N LEU A 53 15.48 6.11 26.19
CA LEU A 53 14.53 6.98 26.90
C LEU A 53 14.01 8.12 25.99
N GLU A 54 14.89 8.68 25.18
CA GLU A 54 14.57 9.72 24.18
C GLU A 54 13.46 9.30 23.20
N GLU A 55 13.45 8.04 22.75
CA GLU A 55 12.41 7.54 21.85
C GLU A 55 11.05 7.56 22.56
N PHE A 56 11.00 7.13 23.82
CA PHE A 56 9.78 7.17 24.62
C PHE A 56 9.25 8.60 24.80
N LEU A 57 10.12 9.55 25.16
CA LEU A 57 9.76 10.96 25.29
C LEU A 57 9.24 11.54 23.98
N LYS A 58 9.90 11.22 22.85
CA LYS A 58 9.50 11.66 21.52
C LYS A 58 8.14 11.09 21.11
N HIS A 59 7.87 9.82 21.43
CA HIS A 59 6.57 9.19 21.18
C HIS A 59 5.46 9.82 22.03
N SER A 60 5.73 10.05 23.32
CA SER A 60 4.79 10.70 24.24
C SER A 60 4.42 12.12 23.76
N ARG A 61 5.43 12.96 23.47
CA ARG A 61 5.21 14.33 22.96
C ARG A 61 4.42 14.35 21.65
N ARG A 62 4.68 13.40 20.73
CA ARG A 62 3.92 13.28 19.47
C ARG A 62 2.47 12.87 19.71
N GLY A 63 2.24 11.90 20.60
CA GLY A 63 0.91 11.46 20.99
C GLY A 63 0.10 12.61 21.58
N HIS A 64 0.68 13.33 22.55
CA HIS A 64 0.04 14.47 23.18
C HIS A 64 -0.34 15.58 22.18
N ARG A 65 0.59 15.96 21.27
CA ARG A 65 0.30 16.93 20.21
C ARG A 65 -0.86 16.51 19.31
N ASP A 66 -0.92 15.23 18.94
CA ASP A 66 -2.02 14.68 18.14
C ASP A 66 -3.34 14.68 18.91
N GLU A 67 -3.34 14.36 20.21
CA GLU A 67 -4.54 14.42 21.05
C GLU A 67 -5.09 15.83 21.19
N THR A 68 -4.23 16.80 21.52
CA THR A 68 -4.60 18.22 21.59
C THR A 68 -5.17 18.70 20.25
N ARG A 69 -4.55 18.32 19.14
CA ARG A 69 -5.07 18.63 17.80
C ARG A 69 -6.47 18.06 17.59
N LEU A 70 -6.69 16.79 17.91
CA LEU A 70 -8.00 16.15 17.75
C LEU A 70 -9.08 16.81 18.62
N GLN A 71 -8.73 17.23 19.84
CA GLN A 71 -9.64 18.00 20.69
C GLN A 71 -10.02 19.34 20.05
N ARG A 72 -9.05 20.08 19.51
CA ARG A 72 -9.31 21.33 18.76
C ARG A 72 -10.17 21.10 17.52
N THR A 73 -9.90 20.05 16.75
CA THR A 73 -10.70 19.71 15.56
C THR A 73 -12.14 19.37 15.90
N ARG A 74 -12.42 18.78 17.08
CA ARG A 74 -13.81 18.52 17.52
C ARG A 74 -14.60 19.78 17.81
N GLN A 75 -13.92 20.85 18.24
CA GLN A 75 -14.54 22.15 18.49
C GLN A 75 -14.69 22.99 17.21
N ARG A 76 -13.93 22.66 16.16
CA ARG A 76 -14.01 23.34 14.87
C ARG A 76 -15.35 23.00 14.20
N PRO A 77 -16.06 23.97 13.60
CA PRO A 77 -17.26 23.66 12.84
C PRO A 77 -16.92 22.68 11.70
N PRO A 78 -17.81 21.71 11.41
CA PRO A 78 -17.58 20.76 10.33
C PRO A 78 -17.46 21.50 8.99
N PRO A 79 -16.67 20.98 8.05
CA PRO A 79 -16.64 21.53 6.70
C PRO A 79 -18.04 21.46 6.07
N ALA A 80 -18.35 22.41 5.20
CA ALA A 80 -19.60 22.42 4.45
C ALA A 80 -19.80 21.07 3.77
N LEU A 81 -20.89 20.40 4.16
CA LEU A 81 -21.28 19.13 3.56
C LEU A 81 -21.83 19.39 2.16
N PRO A 82 -21.66 18.42 1.24
CA PRO A 82 -22.23 18.56 -0.08
C PRO A 82 -23.76 18.52 0.03
N PRO A 83 -24.48 18.95 -1.01
CA PRO A 83 -25.90 18.66 -1.11
C PRO A 83 -26.16 17.16 -0.88
N PRO A 84 -27.29 16.79 -0.25
CA PRO A 84 -27.57 15.42 0.24
C PRO A 84 -27.50 14.33 -0.84
N LYS A 85 -27.50 14.73 -2.12
CA LYS A 85 -27.38 13.86 -3.29
C LYS A 85 -26.02 13.16 -3.40
N ASN A 86 -24.93 13.74 -2.88
CA ASN A 86 -23.57 13.23 -3.12
C ASN A 86 -22.90 12.74 -1.82
N SER A 87 -23.11 11.48 -1.46
CA SER A 87 -22.47 10.85 -0.29
C SER A 87 -21.09 10.25 -0.57
N LEU A 88 -20.50 10.54 -1.74
CA LEU A 88 -19.20 10.01 -2.16
C LEU A 88 -18.07 11.01 -1.90
N ALA A 89 -17.03 10.59 -1.19
CA ALA A 89 -15.76 11.29 -1.11
C ALA A 89 -14.67 10.57 -1.90
N PHE A 90 -13.80 11.34 -2.55
CA PHE A 90 -12.50 10.86 -3.02
C PHE A 90 -11.41 11.38 -2.09
N VAL A 91 -10.52 10.47 -1.68
CA VAL A 91 -9.55 10.70 -0.62
C VAL A 91 -8.15 10.42 -1.18
N VAL A 92 -7.27 11.42 -1.18
CA VAL A 92 -5.91 11.34 -1.73
C VAL A 92 -4.88 11.68 -0.68
N ARG A 93 -3.88 10.81 -0.53
CA ARG A 93 -2.75 11.08 0.36
C ARG A 93 -1.71 11.98 -0.32
N ILE A 94 -1.53 13.20 0.19
CA ILE A 94 -0.59 14.19 -0.36
C ILE A 94 0.70 14.25 0.44
N ARG A 95 0.67 14.01 1.76
CA ARG A 95 1.86 14.11 2.62
C ARG A 95 2.41 12.75 3.06
N GLU A 96 3.69 12.75 3.43
CA GLU A 96 4.34 11.61 4.06
C GLU A 96 3.88 11.43 5.51
N ILE A 97 3.85 10.18 5.99
CA ILE A 97 3.35 9.81 7.34
C ILE A 97 4.50 9.38 8.26
N LYS A 98 5.68 9.99 8.13
CA LYS A 98 6.85 9.64 8.93
C LYS A 98 6.65 10.07 10.40
N GLY A 99 6.61 9.10 11.31
CA GLY A 99 6.56 9.37 12.74
C GLY A 99 5.19 9.81 13.28
N VAL A 100 4.11 9.47 12.58
CA VAL A 100 2.73 9.76 13.02
C VAL A 100 2.30 8.89 14.20
N SER A 101 1.27 9.32 14.94
CA SER A 101 0.67 8.50 15.99
C SER A 101 0.09 7.19 15.42
N PRO A 102 0.09 6.09 16.21
CA PRO A 102 -0.48 4.81 15.79
C PRO A 102 -1.95 4.91 15.37
N LYS A 103 -2.71 5.82 15.99
CA LYS A 103 -4.12 6.08 15.67
C LYS A 103 -4.29 6.56 14.24
N VAL A 104 -3.51 7.56 13.83
CA VAL A 104 -3.51 8.06 12.43
C VAL A 104 -3.07 6.96 11.47
N MET A 105 -2.01 6.21 11.81
CA MET A 105 -1.51 5.13 10.98
C MET A 105 -2.57 4.05 10.72
N LYS A 106 -3.33 3.67 11.76
CA LYS A 106 -4.42 2.69 11.65
C LYS A 106 -5.53 3.19 10.72
N VAL A 107 -5.90 4.47 10.80
CA VAL A 107 -6.92 5.06 9.90
C VAL A 107 -6.45 5.10 8.45
N ILE A 108 -5.21 5.48 8.19
CA ILE A 108 -4.63 5.48 6.83
C ILE A 108 -4.59 4.05 6.25
N GLN A 109 -4.29 3.05 7.08
CA GLN A 109 -4.34 1.64 6.68
C GLN A 109 -5.76 1.18 6.37
N MET A 110 -6.77 1.60 7.15
CA MET A 110 -8.19 1.31 6.88
C MET A 110 -8.65 1.91 5.54
N PHE A 111 -8.23 3.14 5.24
CA PHE A 111 -8.48 3.75 3.92
C PHE A 111 -7.62 3.19 2.78
N ARG A 112 -6.70 2.24 3.06
CA ARG A 112 -5.80 1.63 2.07
C ARG A 112 -4.81 2.62 1.42
N LEU A 113 -4.54 3.77 2.05
CA LEU A 113 -3.70 4.87 1.54
C LEU A 113 -2.20 4.69 1.88
N ARG A 114 -1.62 3.57 1.44
CA ARG A 114 -0.25 3.17 1.85
C ARG A 114 0.86 3.98 1.18
N LYS A 115 0.69 4.36 -0.09
CA LYS A 115 1.69 5.14 -0.85
C LYS A 115 1.33 6.63 -0.84
N ILE A 116 2.31 7.48 -1.11
CA ILE A 116 2.03 8.88 -1.43
C ILE A 116 1.32 8.93 -2.80
N PHE A 117 0.40 9.87 -2.97
CA PHE A 117 -0.48 10.00 -4.14
C PHE A 117 -1.33 8.76 -4.44
N SER A 118 -1.59 7.93 -3.42
CA SER A 118 -2.66 6.93 -3.52
C SER A 118 -4.02 7.58 -3.28
N GLY A 119 -5.03 7.17 -4.03
CA GLY A 119 -6.41 7.63 -3.91
C GLY A 119 -7.40 6.49 -3.71
N THR A 120 -8.47 6.74 -2.95
CA THR A 120 -9.58 5.78 -2.76
C THR A 120 -10.92 6.49 -2.63
N PHE A 121 -11.98 5.83 -3.08
CA PHE A 121 -13.35 6.25 -2.81
C PHE A 121 -13.79 5.88 -1.39
N VAL A 122 -14.55 6.76 -0.74
CA VAL A 122 -15.05 6.58 0.62
C VAL A 122 -16.50 7.05 0.67
N LYS A 123 -17.40 6.19 1.16
CA LYS A 123 -18.77 6.57 1.50
C LYS A 123 -18.77 7.46 2.73
N ILE A 124 -19.44 8.60 2.63
CA ILE A 124 -19.54 9.58 3.71
C ILE A 124 -20.64 9.14 4.67
N GLY A 125 -20.27 9.07 5.93
CA GLY A 125 -21.13 8.80 7.06
C GLY A 125 -20.47 9.39 8.32
N PRO A 126 -21.15 9.35 9.47
CA PRO A 126 -20.64 9.98 10.69
C PRO A 126 -19.28 9.39 11.11
N THR A 127 -19.11 8.08 10.97
CA THR A 127 -17.85 7.38 11.30
C THR A 127 -16.74 7.72 10.31
N SER A 128 -17.02 7.70 9.01
CA SER A 128 -15.99 7.97 8.01
C SER A 128 -15.55 9.44 8.04
N LEU A 129 -16.46 10.37 8.36
CA LEU A 129 -16.13 11.78 8.60
C LEU A 129 -15.21 11.99 9.81
N ARG A 130 -15.49 11.33 10.95
CA ARG A 130 -14.58 11.34 12.11
C ARG A 130 -13.20 10.75 11.77
N MET A 131 -13.16 9.70 10.97
CA MET A 131 -11.90 9.11 10.49
C MET A 131 -11.15 10.08 9.59
N LEU A 132 -11.85 10.79 8.69
CA LEU A 132 -11.26 11.81 7.81
C LEU A 132 -10.67 12.99 8.61
N GLN A 133 -11.34 13.46 9.66
CA GLN A 133 -10.82 14.48 10.58
C GLN A 133 -9.51 14.04 11.27
N ILE A 134 -9.36 12.75 11.56
CA ILE A 134 -8.11 12.23 12.16
C ILE A 134 -6.94 12.35 11.19
N VAL A 135 -7.17 12.06 9.90
CA VAL A 135 -6.13 12.02 8.84
C VAL A 135 -6.02 13.29 8.01
N GLU A 136 -6.87 14.29 8.28
CA GLU A 136 -6.92 15.61 7.63
C GLU A 136 -5.54 16.23 7.35
N PRO A 137 -4.57 16.26 8.27
CA PRO A 137 -3.27 16.89 8.00
C PRO A 137 -2.41 16.18 6.95
N TYR A 138 -2.76 14.96 6.52
CA TYR A 138 -1.98 14.15 5.56
C TYR A 138 -2.66 13.96 4.21
N VAL A 139 -3.97 14.20 4.17
CA VAL A 139 -4.86 13.76 3.10
C VAL A 139 -5.70 14.95 2.64
N ALA A 140 -5.84 15.13 1.33
CA ALA A 140 -6.92 15.94 0.79
C ALA A 140 -8.09 15.05 0.43
N TRP A 141 -9.30 15.54 0.69
CA TRP A 141 -10.50 14.83 0.30
C TRP A 141 -11.60 15.81 -0.10
N GLY A 142 -12.54 15.35 -0.91
CA GLY A 142 -13.66 16.14 -1.38
C GLY A 142 -14.61 15.30 -2.23
N PHE A 143 -15.53 15.95 -2.93
CA PHE A 143 -16.59 15.32 -3.70
C PHE A 143 -16.20 15.25 -5.18
N PRO A 144 -15.96 14.05 -5.74
CA PRO A 144 -15.64 13.91 -7.15
C PRO A 144 -16.90 14.08 -8.00
N ASN A 145 -16.75 14.67 -9.18
CA ASN A 145 -17.81 14.67 -10.20
C ASN A 145 -17.80 13.34 -11.00
N LEU A 146 -18.91 13.05 -11.69
CA LEU A 146 -19.04 11.82 -12.49
C LEU A 146 -17.91 11.67 -13.52
N LYS A 147 -17.48 12.78 -14.14
CA LYS A 147 -16.38 12.81 -15.11
C LYS A 147 -15.06 12.34 -14.48
N SER A 148 -14.70 12.86 -13.31
CA SER A 148 -13.49 12.49 -12.56
C SER A 148 -13.53 11.03 -12.12
N VAL A 149 -14.69 10.53 -11.65
CA VAL A 149 -14.86 9.12 -11.27
C VAL A 149 -14.65 8.21 -12.49
N ARG A 150 -15.33 8.52 -13.60
CA ARG A 150 -15.20 7.80 -14.87
C ARG A 150 -13.75 7.77 -15.35
N GLU A 151 -13.09 8.93 -15.42
CA GLU A 151 -11.70 9.02 -15.89
C GLU A 151 -10.74 8.26 -14.99
N LEU A 152 -10.93 8.27 -13.66
CA LEU A 152 -10.10 7.52 -12.73
C LEU A 152 -10.23 6.01 -12.93
N ILE A 153 -11.46 5.52 -13.05
CA ILE A 153 -11.72 4.09 -13.25
C ILE A 153 -11.22 3.64 -14.62
N LEU A 154 -11.45 4.42 -15.67
CA LEU A 154 -11.01 4.05 -17.02
C LEU A 154 -9.48 4.10 -17.19
N LYS A 155 -8.82 5.15 -16.70
CA LYS A 155 -7.36 5.32 -16.91
C LYS A 155 -6.51 4.52 -15.92
N ARG A 156 -7.00 4.35 -14.68
CA ARG A 156 -6.21 3.83 -13.56
C ARG A 156 -6.91 2.73 -12.77
N GLY A 157 -8.09 2.29 -13.21
CA GLY A 157 -8.84 1.22 -12.57
C GLY A 157 -8.11 -0.11 -12.65
N GLN A 158 -7.94 -0.72 -11.48
CA GLN A 158 -7.39 -2.06 -11.35
C GLN A 158 -8.31 -2.84 -10.43
N GLY A 159 -8.72 -4.03 -10.85
CA GLY A 159 -9.44 -4.98 -10.03
C GLY A 159 -8.49 -5.75 -9.10
N LYS A 160 -8.99 -6.10 -7.93
CA LYS A 160 -8.35 -7.00 -6.98
C LYS A 160 -8.97 -8.38 -7.12
N VAL A 161 -8.27 -9.25 -7.83
CA VAL A 161 -8.67 -10.64 -8.08
C VAL A 161 -7.61 -11.56 -7.47
N ASP A 162 -8.01 -12.48 -6.60
CA ASP A 162 -7.10 -13.44 -5.93
C ASP A 162 -5.84 -12.80 -5.32
N LYS A 163 -6.03 -11.62 -4.71
CA LYS A 163 -4.97 -10.78 -4.11
C LYS A 163 -3.93 -10.25 -5.12
N ARG A 164 -4.15 -10.45 -6.42
CA ARG A 164 -3.39 -9.85 -7.53
C ARG A 164 -4.08 -8.60 -8.04
N LYS A 165 -3.32 -7.77 -8.74
CA LYS A 165 -3.82 -6.57 -9.43
C LYS A 165 -4.03 -6.93 -10.89
N ILE A 166 -5.23 -6.73 -11.40
CA ILE A 166 -5.57 -6.99 -12.80
C ILE A 166 -6.14 -5.69 -13.39
N PRO A 167 -5.66 -5.22 -14.55
CA PRO A 167 -6.26 -4.06 -15.21
C PRO A 167 -7.70 -4.39 -15.66
N LEU A 168 -8.59 -3.39 -15.63
CA LEU A 168 -9.98 -3.56 -16.06
C LEU A 168 -10.10 -3.34 -17.58
N THR A 169 -9.55 -4.25 -18.38
CA THR A 169 -9.62 -4.19 -19.85
C THR A 169 -10.93 -4.76 -20.38
N ASP A 170 -11.35 -5.91 -19.83
CA ASP A 170 -12.48 -6.68 -20.34
C ASP A 170 -13.60 -6.76 -19.30
N ASN A 171 -14.85 -6.63 -19.77
CA ASN A 171 -16.03 -6.72 -18.90
C ASN A 171 -16.19 -8.11 -18.27
N THR A 172 -15.63 -9.16 -18.90
CA THR A 172 -15.67 -10.54 -18.39
C THR A 172 -15.06 -10.66 -17.00
N VAL A 173 -13.98 -9.91 -16.70
CA VAL A 173 -13.34 -9.89 -15.39
C VAL A 173 -14.26 -9.29 -14.33
N ILE A 174 -15.04 -8.27 -14.70
CA ILE A 174 -15.98 -7.61 -13.79
C ILE A 174 -17.17 -8.53 -13.54
N GLU A 175 -17.76 -9.07 -14.60
CA GLU A 175 -18.91 -9.97 -14.52
C GLU A 175 -18.61 -11.22 -13.67
N GLN A 176 -17.47 -11.87 -13.87
CA GLN A 176 -17.08 -13.06 -13.09
C GLN A 176 -17.00 -12.80 -11.58
N HIS A 177 -16.50 -11.63 -11.18
CA HIS A 177 -16.30 -11.32 -9.76
C HIS A 177 -17.48 -10.57 -9.13
N MET A 178 -18.13 -9.68 -9.88
CA MET A 178 -19.14 -8.76 -9.40
C MET A 178 -20.54 -9.02 -9.97
N GLY A 179 -20.72 -9.98 -10.86
CA GLY A 179 -22.02 -10.35 -11.43
C GLY A 179 -23.04 -10.77 -10.37
N LYS A 180 -22.58 -11.36 -9.25
CA LYS A 180 -23.41 -11.66 -8.07
C LYS A 180 -24.11 -10.44 -7.47
N TYR A 181 -23.52 -9.26 -7.66
CA TYR A 181 -24.02 -7.98 -7.16
C TYR A 181 -24.78 -7.19 -8.24
N GLY A 182 -25.00 -7.77 -9.42
CA GLY A 182 -25.64 -7.12 -10.56
C GLY A 182 -24.73 -6.13 -11.29
N ILE A 183 -23.42 -6.21 -11.12
CA ILE A 183 -22.44 -5.35 -11.80
C ILE A 183 -21.78 -6.19 -12.89
N ILE A 184 -22.15 -5.93 -14.14
CA ILE A 184 -21.73 -6.75 -15.28
C ILE A 184 -20.61 -6.05 -16.05
N CYS A 185 -20.73 -4.73 -16.25
CA CYS A 185 -19.77 -3.97 -17.02
C CYS A 185 -19.06 -2.85 -16.23
N LEU A 186 -18.08 -2.22 -16.87
CA LEU A 186 -17.41 -1.04 -16.34
C LEU A 186 -18.35 0.13 -16.01
N GLU A 187 -19.40 0.32 -16.82
CA GLU A 187 -20.34 1.41 -16.65
C GLU A 187 -21.19 1.22 -15.38
N ASP A 188 -21.66 0.00 -15.15
CA ASP A 188 -22.38 -0.38 -13.92
C ASP A 188 -21.50 -0.14 -12.70
N LEU A 189 -20.20 -0.46 -12.79
CA LEU A 189 -19.25 -0.22 -11.71
C LEU A 189 -19.07 1.28 -11.42
N ILE A 190 -18.95 2.11 -12.46
CA ILE A 190 -18.87 3.57 -12.32
C ILE A 190 -20.14 4.12 -11.68
N HIS A 191 -21.31 3.67 -12.16
CA HIS A 191 -22.61 4.08 -11.63
C HIS A 191 -22.78 3.69 -10.16
N GLU A 192 -22.47 2.45 -9.79
CA GLU A 192 -22.58 1.96 -8.42
C GLU A 192 -21.67 2.72 -7.44
N ILE A 193 -20.46 3.08 -7.90
CA ILE A 193 -19.52 3.89 -7.11
C ILE A 193 -20.03 5.33 -6.96
N TYR A 194 -20.45 5.97 -8.04
CA TYR A 194 -20.88 7.37 -8.04
C TYR A 194 -22.17 7.58 -7.23
N SER A 195 -23.16 6.73 -7.46
CA SER A 195 -24.47 6.76 -6.80
C SER A 195 -24.40 6.24 -5.35
N VAL A 196 -23.29 5.61 -4.95
CA VAL A 196 -23.10 5.00 -3.62
C VAL A 196 -24.24 4.00 -3.32
N GLY A 197 -24.41 3.04 -4.23
CA GLY A 197 -25.47 2.03 -4.18
C GLY A 197 -25.34 1.03 -3.02
N LYS A 198 -26.20 0.01 -3.03
CA LYS A 198 -26.27 -1.02 -1.98
C LYS A 198 -24.96 -1.82 -1.87
N ASN A 199 -24.30 -2.06 -3.01
CA ASN A 199 -23.11 -2.90 -3.15
C ASN A 199 -21.82 -2.07 -3.24
N PHE A 200 -21.88 -0.76 -2.91
CA PHE A 200 -20.73 0.14 -2.92
C PHE A 200 -19.49 -0.41 -2.18
N ARG A 201 -19.70 -1.08 -1.04
CA ARG A 201 -18.61 -1.64 -0.23
C ARG A 201 -17.82 -2.68 -1.03
N GLU A 202 -18.52 -3.58 -1.71
CA GLU A 202 -17.90 -4.67 -2.48
C GLU A 202 -17.25 -4.12 -3.75
N ALA A 203 -17.92 -3.21 -4.47
CA ALA A 203 -17.37 -2.51 -5.63
C ALA A 203 -16.07 -1.74 -5.27
N ASN A 204 -16.06 -1.02 -4.14
CA ASN A 204 -14.88 -0.29 -3.69
C ASN A 204 -13.77 -1.24 -3.20
N LEU A 205 -14.10 -2.39 -2.61
CA LEU A 205 -13.11 -3.38 -2.18
C LEU A 205 -12.46 -4.09 -3.37
N PHE A 206 -13.25 -4.36 -4.41
CA PHE A 206 -12.80 -4.88 -5.70
C PHE A 206 -11.82 -3.91 -6.37
N LEU A 207 -12.11 -2.61 -6.37
CA LEU A 207 -11.16 -1.61 -6.86
C LEU A 207 -9.90 -1.55 -5.97
N TRP A 208 -8.73 -1.71 -6.61
CA TRP A 208 -7.46 -1.43 -5.98
C TRP A 208 -7.29 0.09 -5.79
N PRO A 209 -6.69 0.55 -4.67
CA PRO A 209 -6.38 1.98 -4.50
C PRO A 209 -5.66 2.57 -5.72
N PHE A 210 -6.18 3.66 -6.25
CA PHE A 210 -5.63 4.35 -7.41
C PHE A 210 -4.24 4.85 -7.09
N HIS A 211 -3.30 4.58 -7.99
CA HIS A 211 -1.95 5.14 -7.90
C HIS A 211 -1.91 6.33 -8.85
N LEU A 212 -2.02 7.54 -8.30
CA LEU A 212 -1.96 8.77 -9.08
C LEU A 212 -0.49 9.11 -9.34
N SER A 213 -0.22 9.67 -10.52
CA SER A 213 1.15 10.03 -10.93
C SER A 213 1.33 11.54 -10.90
N VAL A 214 2.54 11.97 -10.63
CA VAL A 214 2.93 13.37 -10.76
C VAL A 214 3.59 13.55 -12.13
N ALA A 215 3.31 14.65 -12.82
CA ALA A 215 3.98 15.00 -14.06
C ALA A 215 5.51 15.02 -13.87
N ARG A 216 6.27 14.44 -14.81
CA ARG A 216 7.74 14.26 -14.67
C ARG A 216 8.48 15.56 -14.39
N HIS A 217 8.03 16.68 -14.97
CA HIS A 217 8.61 18.01 -14.76
C HIS A 217 8.33 18.54 -13.34
N ALA A 218 7.10 18.36 -12.83
CA ALA A 218 6.71 18.77 -11.49
C ALA A 218 7.32 17.87 -10.39
N ALA A 219 7.78 16.67 -10.72
CA ALA A 219 8.44 15.79 -9.74
C ALA A 219 9.84 16.29 -9.32
N ARG A 220 10.49 17.15 -10.12
CA ARG A 220 11.80 17.73 -9.80
C ARG A 220 11.68 18.80 -8.71
N ASP A 221 10.63 19.63 -8.76
CA ASP A 221 10.32 20.63 -7.75
C ASP A 221 9.22 20.15 -6.79
N LYS A 222 9.63 19.48 -5.71
CA LYS A 222 8.70 18.99 -4.68
C LYS A 222 7.96 20.12 -3.96
N VAL A 223 8.57 21.30 -3.84
CA VAL A 223 7.99 22.43 -3.12
C VAL A 223 6.94 23.10 -4.01
N GLY A 224 7.26 23.35 -5.28
CA GLY A 224 6.31 23.81 -6.30
C GLY A 224 5.13 22.87 -6.44
N LEU A 225 5.37 21.56 -6.55
CA LEU A 225 4.29 20.56 -6.60
C LEU A 225 3.34 20.63 -5.40
N LEU A 226 3.87 20.81 -4.19
CA LEU A 226 3.04 20.91 -3.00
C LEU A 226 2.23 22.22 -2.97
N LYS A 227 2.77 23.31 -3.54
CA LYS A 227 2.03 24.56 -3.74
C LYS A 227 0.92 24.39 -4.77
N ASP A 228 1.19 23.73 -5.89
CA ASP A 228 0.24 23.49 -6.98
C ASP A 228 -0.90 22.57 -6.55
N ILE A 229 -0.56 21.49 -5.84
CA ILE A 229 -1.55 20.59 -5.26
C ILE A 229 -2.28 21.32 -4.14
N GLY A 230 -1.63 22.13 -3.32
CA GLY A 230 -2.22 22.88 -2.20
C GLY A 230 -2.24 22.13 -0.86
N SER A 231 -2.89 22.71 0.14
CA SER A 231 -2.92 22.17 1.52
C SER A 231 -3.80 20.92 1.70
N PRO A 232 -3.43 19.98 2.59
CA PRO A 232 -4.32 18.89 3.00
C PRO A 232 -5.61 19.41 3.65
N GLY A 233 -6.62 18.55 3.71
CA GLY A 233 -7.91 18.85 4.33
C GLY A 233 -9.12 18.69 3.39
N PRO A 234 -10.31 19.11 3.86
CA PRO A 234 -11.53 19.10 3.06
C PRO A 234 -11.44 20.16 1.96
N ARG A 235 -11.78 19.78 0.74
CA ARG A 235 -11.71 20.64 -0.46
C ARG A 235 -13.01 20.75 -1.24
N ALA A 236 -14.11 20.21 -0.71
CA ALA A 236 -15.38 20.15 -1.41
C ALA A 236 -15.20 19.71 -2.88
N GLU A 237 -15.57 20.55 -3.85
CA GLU A 237 -15.48 20.27 -5.29
C GLU A 237 -14.07 20.47 -5.89
N ASP A 238 -13.19 21.23 -5.23
CA ASP A 238 -11.83 21.52 -5.72
C ASP A 238 -10.93 20.28 -5.78
N ILE A 239 -11.37 19.17 -5.15
CA ILE A 239 -10.70 17.87 -5.30
C ILE A 239 -10.61 17.44 -6.76
N ASN A 240 -11.57 17.85 -7.59
CA ASN A 240 -11.59 17.52 -9.02
C ASN A 240 -10.39 18.13 -9.76
N ARG A 241 -9.90 19.30 -9.33
CA ARG A 241 -8.68 19.90 -9.87
C ARG A 241 -7.45 19.05 -9.55
N VAL A 242 -7.35 18.57 -8.30
CA VAL A 242 -6.26 17.69 -7.85
C VAL A 242 -6.29 16.36 -8.61
N ILE A 243 -7.47 15.78 -8.79
CA ILE A 243 -7.64 14.54 -9.58
C ILE A 243 -7.12 14.78 -11.00
N ARG A 244 -7.55 15.83 -11.69
CA ARG A 244 -7.13 16.11 -13.07
C ARG A 244 -5.62 16.35 -13.21
N GLN A 245 -4.99 16.95 -12.20
CA GLN A 245 -3.53 17.17 -12.21
C GLN A 245 -2.72 15.88 -12.00
N LEU A 246 -3.25 14.92 -11.24
CA LEU A 246 -2.54 13.69 -10.88
C LEU A 246 -2.98 12.45 -11.67
N ASN A 247 -4.06 12.57 -12.46
CA ASN A 247 -4.61 11.49 -13.28
C ASN A 247 -3.89 11.33 -14.61
#